data_AF-A0AAD9LJU0-F1
#
_entry.id   AF-A0AAD9LJU0-F1
#
_cell.length_a   1.000
_cell.length_b   1.000
_cell.length_c   1.000
_cell.angle_alpha   90.00
_cell.angle_beta   90.00
_cell.angle_gamma   90.00
#
_symmetry.space_group_name_H-M   'P 1'
#
loop_
_entity.id
_entity.type
_entity.pdbx_description
1 polymer ?
#
loop_
_entity_poly.entity_id
_entity_poly.type
_entity_poly.pdbx_seq_one_letter_code
_entity_poly.pdbx_strand_id
1 'polypeptide(L)'
;MQCFRTLAVFTSVSLSVVYADDEHPYYCTSDAYCEKNYPGTVCISVNNYGDVISKCTPNTSKRPACRGAQPGLCPSYQSADIGYLNAHCVFVSEENLSLSSSGSGSSRRRLASSSASASAESPPSSSSTSSTSEISSGSAGSSSPNSSTSDADALYTTTIDGEEVKGQFVCLDVSDCESKAADPSTCYPSACGSSDSKEQCTYQGTCTYKNKKKITKRTCMCYAGFEGDMCSTEVSNACDVDCGTGGDCVDGECVCKEGFDGKEYDGKQGKANQRCTLCTNDLACQYNNTCNIDTGKCVCAAGYSGDTCGAVEDACTTTSCGEGDCQVLTNGSAACYCPSCSPSCSLCDMLSNYTFDCSTCVTDGATATQASKLLMLASGLVALLLASFAL
;
A
#
# COMPACT_ATOMS: atom_id res chain seq x y z
N MET A 1 -28.91 -74.10 7.77
CA MET A 1 -28.30 -73.36 8.90
C MET A 1 -26.86 -73.08 8.53
N GLN A 2 -26.60 -71.88 8.01
CA GLN A 2 -25.28 -71.40 7.54
C GLN A 2 -24.56 -70.68 8.68
N CYS A 3 -23.29 -71.02 8.89
CA CYS A 3 -22.39 -70.36 9.84
C CYS A 3 -21.30 -69.59 9.07
N PHE A 4 -21.25 -68.29 9.34
CA PHE A 4 -20.12 -67.34 9.36
C PHE A 4 -18.96 -67.49 8.35
N ARG A 5 -18.84 -66.46 7.50
CA ARG A 5 -17.55 -65.86 7.13
C ARG A 5 -17.64 -64.34 7.26
N THR A 6 -16.90 -63.81 8.21
CA THR A 6 -16.74 -62.38 8.49
C THR A 6 -15.77 -61.78 7.46
N LEU A 7 -16.22 -60.80 6.68
CA LEU A 7 -15.33 -59.90 5.93
C LEU A 7 -15.48 -58.50 6.52
N ALA A 8 -14.40 -57.99 7.11
CA ALA A 8 -14.28 -56.60 7.52
C ALA A 8 -14.01 -55.75 6.27
N VAL A 9 -14.96 -54.88 5.91
CA VAL A 9 -14.76 -53.84 4.91
C VAL A 9 -14.33 -52.59 5.65
N PHE A 10 -13.05 -52.25 5.57
CA PHE A 10 -12.56 -50.93 5.96
C PHE A 10 -12.96 -49.93 4.87
N THR A 11 -14.05 -49.18 5.08
CA THR A 11 -14.34 -47.99 4.30
C THR A 11 -13.47 -46.85 4.83
N SER A 12 -12.37 -46.56 4.12
CA SER A 12 -11.60 -45.34 4.32
C SER A 12 -12.45 -44.15 3.87
N VAL A 13 -13.03 -43.43 4.84
CA VAL A 13 -13.61 -42.12 4.59
C VAL A 13 -12.45 -41.15 4.42
N SER A 14 -12.09 -40.88 3.18
CA SER A 14 -11.22 -39.75 2.83
C SER A 14 -12.00 -38.48 3.13
N LEU A 15 -11.77 -37.90 4.31
CA LEU A 15 -12.10 -36.52 4.59
C LEU A 15 -11.19 -35.67 3.70
N SER A 16 -11.70 -35.32 2.52
CA SER A 16 -11.19 -34.17 1.79
C SER A 16 -11.48 -32.96 2.67
N VAL A 17 -10.46 -32.51 3.38
CA VAL A 17 -10.43 -31.15 3.94
C VAL A 17 -10.56 -30.25 2.72
N VAL A 18 -11.77 -29.74 2.50
CA VAL A 18 -11.97 -28.57 1.65
C VAL A 18 -11.27 -27.46 2.40
N TYR A 19 -10.02 -27.20 2.05
CA TYR A 19 -9.48 -25.86 2.26
C TYR A 19 -10.47 -24.96 1.54
N ALA A 20 -11.10 -24.05 2.29
CA ALA A 20 -11.72 -22.91 1.67
C ALA A 20 -10.59 -22.19 0.94
N ASP A 21 -10.43 -22.49 -0.35
CA ASP A 21 -9.74 -21.62 -1.28
C ASP A 21 -10.55 -20.33 -1.25
N ASP A 22 -10.20 -19.43 -0.33
CA ASP A 22 -10.47 -18.01 -0.43
C ASP A 22 -9.62 -17.51 -1.60
N GLU A 23 -9.91 -18.02 -2.80
CA GLU A 23 -9.36 -17.56 -4.07
C GLU A 23 -9.98 -16.17 -4.24
N HIS A 24 -9.35 -15.19 -3.60
CA HIS A 24 -9.80 -13.82 -3.64
C HIS A 24 -9.99 -13.49 -5.12
N PRO A 25 -11.17 -12.99 -5.54
CA PRO A 25 -11.44 -12.81 -6.95
C PRO A 25 -10.38 -11.88 -7.56
N TYR A 26 -10.04 -12.13 -8.82
CA TYR A 26 -9.10 -11.32 -9.63
C TYR A 26 -7.59 -11.54 -9.42
N TYR A 27 -7.17 -12.39 -8.49
CA TYR A 27 -5.77 -12.76 -8.35
C TYR A 27 -5.33 -13.62 -9.53
N CYS A 28 -4.05 -13.53 -9.89
CA CYS A 28 -3.52 -14.21 -11.06
C CYS A 28 -2.14 -14.78 -10.85
N THR A 29 -1.84 -15.83 -11.60
CA THR A 29 -0.50 -16.45 -11.65
C THR A 29 0.16 -16.29 -13.01
N SER A 30 -0.59 -15.89 -14.04
CA SER A 30 -0.09 -15.73 -15.41
C SER A 30 -1.02 -14.89 -16.28
N ASP A 31 -0.49 -14.35 -17.37
CA ASP A 31 -1.30 -13.65 -18.39
C ASP A 31 -2.36 -14.56 -19.01
N ALA A 32 -2.05 -15.85 -19.19
CA ALA A 32 -3.00 -16.82 -19.73
C ALA A 32 -4.20 -17.02 -18.81
N TYR A 33 -4.00 -16.95 -17.48
CA TYR A 33 -5.11 -16.97 -16.52
C TYR A 33 -5.99 -15.73 -16.68
N CYS A 34 -5.38 -14.55 -16.78
CA CYS A 34 -6.11 -13.30 -16.94
C CYS A 34 -6.89 -13.24 -18.24
N GLU A 35 -6.27 -13.54 -19.37
CA GLU A 35 -6.94 -13.53 -20.67
C GLU A 35 -8.12 -14.51 -20.73
N LYS A 36 -8.02 -15.65 -20.03
CA LYS A 36 -9.09 -16.66 -19.98
C LYS A 36 -10.30 -16.21 -19.15
N ASN A 37 -10.06 -15.61 -17.99
CA ASN A 37 -11.12 -15.31 -17.02
C ASN A 37 -11.63 -13.85 -17.13
N TYR A 38 -10.77 -12.94 -17.59
CA TYR A 38 -11.01 -11.50 -17.72
C TYR A 38 -10.40 -11.00 -19.05
N PRO A 39 -11.10 -11.14 -20.18
CA PRO A 39 -10.55 -10.81 -21.50
C PRO A 39 -10.02 -9.38 -21.60
N GLY A 40 -8.85 -9.20 -22.23
CA GLY A 40 -8.22 -7.87 -22.37
C GLY A 40 -7.49 -7.42 -21.10
N THR A 41 -7.08 -8.35 -20.24
CA THR A 41 -6.31 -8.10 -19.03
C THR A 41 -5.04 -8.93 -19.01
N VAL A 42 -4.03 -8.48 -18.26
CA VAL A 42 -2.76 -9.19 -18.06
C VAL A 42 -2.44 -9.28 -16.58
N CYS A 43 -1.60 -10.25 -16.21
CA CYS A 43 -1.22 -10.44 -14.83
C CYS A 43 -0.10 -9.46 -14.47
N ILE A 44 -0.36 -8.57 -13.51
CA ILE A 44 0.63 -7.62 -13.00
C ILE A 44 0.89 -7.91 -11.53
N SER A 45 2.18 -7.98 -11.20
CA SER A 45 2.66 -8.24 -9.85
C SER A 45 3.27 -7.00 -9.23
N VAL A 46 3.02 -6.79 -7.95
CA VAL A 46 3.61 -5.73 -7.13
C VAL A 46 4.20 -6.36 -5.88
N ASN A 47 5.46 -6.06 -5.59
CA ASN A 47 6.06 -6.44 -4.33
C ASN A 47 5.70 -5.40 -3.27
N ASN A 48 5.07 -5.84 -2.19
CA ASN A 48 4.74 -5.05 -1.03
C ASN A 48 5.43 -5.67 0.18
N TYR A 49 6.55 -5.07 0.61
CA TYR A 49 7.32 -5.49 1.79
C TYR A 49 7.72 -6.97 1.85
N GLY A 50 7.92 -7.63 0.70
CA GLY A 50 8.32 -9.04 0.61
C GLY A 50 7.19 -9.96 0.12
N ASP A 51 5.94 -9.50 0.20
CA ASP A 51 4.79 -10.22 -0.34
C ASP A 51 4.51 -9.77 -1.77
N VAL A 52 4.32 -10.72 -2.67
CA VAL A 52 4.03 -10.44 -4.08
C VAL A 52 2.54 -10.59 -4.32
N ILE A 53 1.88 -9.45 -4.54
CA ILE A 53 0.47 -9.40 -4.90
C ILE A 53 0.39 -9.41 -6.42
N SER A 54 -0.39 -10.33 -6.99
CA SER A 54 -0.58 -10.43 -8.43
C SER A 54 -2.06 -10.43 -8.78
N LYS A 55 -2.50 -9.46 -9.61
CA LYS A 55 -3.89 -9.38 -10.07
C LYS A 55 -3.98 -9.10 -11.56
N CYS A 56 -5.10 -9.53 -12.14
CA CYS A 56 -5.44 -9.16 -13.50
C CYS A 56 -5.65 -7.64 -13.58
N THR A 57 -4.97 -7.01 -14.52
CA THR A 57 -5.01 -5.57 -14.77
C THR A 57 -5.40 -5.35 -16.21
N PRO A 58 -6.32 -4.42 -16.52
CA PRO A 58 -6.68 -4.11 -17.90
C PRO A 58 -5.48 -3.74 -18.75
N ASN A 59 -5.43 -4.29 -19.96
CA ASN A 59 -4.40 -4.06 -20.95
C ASN A 59 -5.02 -3.83 -22.33
N THR A 60 -5.72 -2.71 -22.46
CA THR A 60 -6.40 -2.27 -23.68
C THR A 60 -5.78 -0.99 -24.21
N SER A 61 -6.10 -0.59 -25.45
CA SER A 61 -5.62 0.69 -25.99
C SER A 61 -6.08 1.91 -25.19
N LYS A 62 -7.24 1.83 -24.52
CA LYS A 62 -7.77 2.93 -23.67
C LYS A 62 -7.18 2.90 -22.26
N ARG A 63 -6.92 1.70 -21.75
CA ARG A 63 -6.39 1.44 -20.40
C ARG A 63 -5.25 0.42 -20.52
N PRO A 64 -4.05 0.86 -20.91
CA PRO A 64 -2.89 0.00 -20.99
C PRO A 64 -2.44 -0.44 -19.60
N ALA A 65 -1.93 -1.66 -19.47
CA ALA A 65 -1.25 -2.08 -18.24
C ALA A 65 0.17 -1.50 -18.19
N CYS A 66 0.65 -1.20 -16.98
CA CYS A 66 2.02 -0.76 -16.73
C CYS A 66 2.96 -1.97 -16.73
N ARG A 67 3.69 -2.18 -17.83
CA ARG A 67 4.59 -3.32 -18.00
C ARG A 67 5.57 -3.09 -19.14
N GLY A 68 6.82 -3.54 -18.98
CA GLY A 68 7.82 -3.52 -20.05
C GLY A 68 8.00 -2.13 -20.64
N ALA A 69 7.73 -1.97 -21.94
CA ALA A 69 7.89 -0.69 -22.63
C ALA A 69 6.63 0.22 -22.59
N GLN A 70 5.63 -0.14 -21.79
CA GLN A 70 4.33 0.52 -21.75
C GLN A 70 4.01 1.08 -20.36
N PRO A 71 3.87 2.42 -20.21
CA PRO A 71 3.28 2.99 -19.02
C PRO A 71 1.78 2.73 -19.01
N GLY A 72 1.22 2.53 -17.83
CA GLY A 72 -0.17 2.11 -17.73
C GLY A 72 -0.74 2.12 -16.32
N LEU A 73 -1.82 1.37 -16.16
CA LEU A 73 -2.46 1.06 -14.88
C LEU A 73 -1.67 -0.02 -14.16
N CYS A 74 -1.67 0.09 -12.84
CA CYS A 74 -1.29 -0.96 -11.92
C CYS A 74 -2.55 -1.60 -11.33
N PRO A 75 -2.43 -2.80 -10.73
CA PRO A 75 -3.53 -3.41 -10.00
C PRO A 75 -4.15 -2.46 -8.99
N SER A 76 -5.47 -2.34 -9.01
CA SER A 76 -6.22 -1.92 -7.83
C SER A 76 -6.14 -3.06 -6.82
N TYR A 77 -5.59 -2.78 -5.65
CA TYR A 77 -5.61 -3.73 -4.56
C TYR A 77 -6.12 -3.06 -3.31
N GLN A 78 -7.25 -3.59 -2.85
CA GLN A 78 -7.87 -3.29 -1.58
C GLN A 78 -8.01 -4.62 -0.88
N SER A 79 -7.28 -4.78 0.21
CA SER A 79 -7.54 -5.84 1.17
C SER A 79 -8.23 -5.23 2.36
N ALA A 80 -9.19 -5.97 2.89
CA ALA A 80 -9.73 -5.77 4.22
C ALA A 80 -8.61 -5.53 5.24
N ASP A 81 -7.58 -6.39 5.19
CA ASP A 81 -6.61 -6.57 6.26
C ASP A 81 -5.35 -5.70 6.10
N ILE A 82 -4.99 -5.39 4.85
CA ILE A 82 -3.75 -4.66 4.49
C ILE A 82 -4.08 -3.24 4.01
N GLY A 83 -5.36 -2.94 3.81
CA GLY A 83 -5.81 -1.68 3.24
C GLY A 83 -5.51 -1.58 1.74
N TYR A 84 -5.33 -0.35 1.27
CA TYR A 84 -5.09 -0.05 -0.14
C TYR A 84 -3.60 -0.10 -0.49
N LEU A 85 -3.22 -0.91 -1.48
CA LEU A 85 -1.89 -0.85 -2.08
C LEU A 85 -1.84 0.29 -3.10
N ASN A 86 -1.15 1.38 -2.77
CA ASN A 86 -0.96 2.46 -3.71
C ASN A 86 0.17 2.15 -4.70
N ALA A 87 -0.12 1.24 -5.63
CA ALA A 87 0.79 0.86 -6.69
C ALA A 87 0.87 1.96 -7.77
N HIS A 88 2.08 2.41 -8.04
CA HIS A 88 2.40 3.42 -9.03
C HIS A 88 3.11 2.78 -10.22
N CYS A 89 2.89 3.33 -11.41
CA CYS A 89 3.69 2.99 -12.57
C CYS A 89 4.94 3.86 -12.61
N VAL A 90 6.11 3.23 -12.51
CA VAL A 90 7.42 3.89 -12.40
C VAL A 90 8.33 3.38 -13.50
N PHE A 91 9.11 4.26 -14.12
CA PHE A 91 10.16 3.84 -15.04
C PHE A 91 11.43 3.49 -14.24
N VAL A 92 11.85 2.24 -14.34
CA VAL A 92 12.96 1.63 -13.59
C VAL A 92 14.07 1.27 -14.57
N SER A 93 15.31 1.70 -14.30
CA SER A 93 16.45 1.39 -15.15
C SER A 93 16.83 -0.10 -15.08
N GLU A 94 17.46 -0.62 -16.13
CA GLU A 94 17.85 -2.03 -16.26
C GLU A 94 18.72 -2.52 -15.09
N GLU A 95 19.55 -1.65 -14.51
CA GLU A 95 20.35 -1.97 -13.33
C GLU A 95 19.49 -2.20 -12.06
N ASN A 96 18.42 -1.42 -11.88
CA ASN A 96 17.51 -1.52 -10.73
C ASN A 96 16.53 -2.70 -10.87
N LEU A 97 16.20 -3.10 -12.10
CA LEU A 97 15.47 -4.35 -12.37
C LEU A 97 16.27 -5.58 -11.95
N SER A 98 17.58 -5.56 -12.23
CA SER A 98 18.50 -6.68 -11.95
C SER A 98 18.74 -6.89 -10.46
N LEU A 99 18.72 -5.81 -9.67
CA LEU A 99 18.82 -5.86 -8.21
C LEU A 99 17.59 -6.50 -7.57
N SER A 100 16.41 -6.25 -8.12
CA SER A 100 15.14 -6.82 -7.65
C SER A 100 15.03 -8.34 -7.90
N SER A 101 15.73 -8.85 -8.92
CA SER A 101 15.76 -10.28 -9.26
C SER A 101 16.77 -11.09 -8.41
N SER A 102 17.66 -10.41 -7.69
CA SER A 102 18.74 -11.07 -6.92
C SER A 102 18.30 -11.55 -5.52
N GLY A 103 17.05 -11.29 -5.11
CA GLY A 103 16.48 -11.75 -3.84
C GLY A 103 15.82 -13.14 -3.89
N SER A 104 15.59 -13.70 -5.08
CA SER A 104 14.93 -15.00 -5.26
C SER A 104 15.84 -15.95 -6.05
N GLY A 105 16.93 -16.37 -5.42
CA GLY A 105 17.85 -17.32 -6.05
C GLY A 105 18.93 -17.77 -5.09
N SER A 106 18.65 -18.80 -4.30
CA SER A 106 19.66 -19.59 -3.59
C SER A 106 20.61 -20.26 -4.59
N SER A 107 21.58 -19.51 -5.11
CA SER A 107 22.76 -20.05 -5.77
C SER A 107 23.97 -19.75 -4.89
N ARG A 108 24.39 -20.77 -4.13
CA ARG A 108 25.61 -20.75 -3.32
C ARG A 108 26.81 -20.42 -4.21
N ARG A 109 27.21 -19.15 -4.29
CA ARG A 109 28.56 -18.80 -4.79
C ARG A 109 29.52 -18.99 -3.64
N ARG A 110 30.33 -20.05 -3.76
CA ARG A 110 31.52 -20.26 -2.94
C ARG A 110 32.41 -19.03 -3.06
N LEU A 111 32.67 -18.38 -1.93
CA LEU A 111 33.74 -17.39 -1.81
C LEU A 111 35.08 -18.10 -2.08
N ALA A 112 35.80 -17.64 -3.10
CA ALA A 112 37.24 -17.80 -3.16
C ALA A 112 37.84 -16.41 -2.93
N SER A 113 38.32 -16.21 -1.71
CA SER A 113 39.16 -15.10 -1.29
C SER A 113 40.59 -15.36 -1.76
N SER A 114 41.23 -14.37 -2.38
CA SER A 114 42.69 -14.21 -2.27
C SER A 114 43.10 -12.77 -2.59
N SER A 115 43.54 -12.09 -1.54
CA SER A 115 44.12 -10.76 -1.53
C SER A 115 45.56 -10.77 -2.04
N ALA A 116 45.90 -9.72 -2.81
CA ALA A 116 47.15 -8.96 -2.95
C ALA A 116 48.54 -9.64 -2.83
N SER A 117 49.45 -9.32 -3.75
CA SER A 117 50.67 -8.48 -3.51
C SER A 117 51.58 -8.38 -4.76
N ALA A 118 52.34 -7.28 -4.81
CA ALA A 118 53.05 -6.66 -5.94
C ALA A 118 54.41 -7.27 -6.36
N SER A 119 54.90 -6.94 -7.58
CA SER A 119 56.13 -6.13 -7.84
C SER A 119 56.62 -6.21 -9.31
N ALA A 120 57.07 -5.06 -9.86
CA ALA A 120 58.06 -4.75 -10.93
C ALA A 120 58.23 -5.67 -12.17
N GLU A 121 58.37 -5.20 -13.41
CA GLU A 121 59.45 -4.33 -13.95
C GLU A 121 59.11 -3.87 -15.40
N SER A 122 59.73 -2.77 -15.88
CA SER A 122 59.63 -2.13 -17.22
C SER A 122 60.96 -2.31 -18.00
N PRO A 123 61.22 -1.80 -19.25
CA PRO A 123 60.45 -1.49 -20.50
C PRO A 123 61.24 -2.06 -21.75
N PRO A 124 61.29 -1.52 -23.03
CA PRO A 124 60.63 -0.34 -23.64
C PRO A 124 60.18 -0.40 -25.12
N SER A 125 59.60 0.73 -25.55
CA SER A 125 59.58 1.32 -26.93
C SER A 125 58.59 0.72 -27.95
N SER A 126 57.91 1.46 -28.85
CA SER A 126 58.08 2.82 -29.36
C SER A 126 56.85 3.25 -30.19
N SER A 127 56.41 4.50 -29.95
CA SER A 127 56.00 5.55 -30.89
C SER A 127 55.20 5.26 -32.18
N SER A 128 54.04 5.94 -32.23
CA SER A 128 53.71 7.07 -33.13
C SER A 128 52.89 6.87 -34.42
N THR A 129 51.86 7.73 -34.47
CA THR A 129 51.44 8.64 -35.56
C THR A 129 50.27 8.30 -36.49
N SER A 130 49.27 9.18 -36.36
CA SER A 130 48.56 9.98 -37.38
C SER A 130 47.40 9.38 -38.20
N SER A 131 46.21 9.89 -37.87
CA SER A 131 45.33 10.72 -38.72
C SER A 131 44.94 10.21 -40.11
N THR A 132 43.63 10.08 -40.40
CA THR A 132 42.83 11.03 -41.21
C THR A 132 41.45 10.48 -41.63
N SER A 133 40.43 11.31 -41.38
CA SER A 133 39.20 11.64 -42.15
C SER A 133 38.20 10.61 -42.73
N GLU A 134 36.94 10.88 -42.37
CA GLU A 134 35.78 11.14 -43.25
C GLU A 134 34.72 10.05 -43.58
N ILE A 135 33.50 10.32 -43.05
CA ILE A 135 32.22 10.50 -43.76
C ILE A 135 31.39 9.25 -44.18
N SER A 136 30.24 9.16 -43.49
CA SER A 136 28.86 8.89 -43.99
C SER A 136 28.32 7.48 -44.24
N SER A 137 27.28 7.19 -43.43
CA SER A 137 25.93 6.68 -43.72
C SER A 137 25.69 5.34 -44.43
N GLY A 138 24.74 4.59 -43.86
CA GLY A 138 23.70 3.92 -44.67
C GLY A 138 23.51 2.42 -44.46
N SER A 139 22.64 2.09 -43.51
CA SER A 139 21.56 1.09 -43.64
C SER A 139 21.83 -0.42 -43.72
N ALA A 140 21.05 -1.08 -42.84
CA ALA A 140 20.25 -2.29 -43.06
C ALA A 140 20.92 -3.67 -42.99
N GLY A 141 20.33 -4.48 -42.09
CA GLY A 141 20.16 -5.91 -42.29
C GLY A 141 20.75 -6.77 -41.18
N SER A 142 19.92 -7.28 -40.27
CA SER A 142 19.48 -8.68 -40.36
C SER A 142 18.74 -9.08 -39.08
N SER A 143 17.43 -9.15 -39.21
CA SER A 143 16.55 -9.90 -38.33
C SER A 143 16.90 -11.39 -38.42
N SER A 144 16.98 -12.06 -37.28
CA SER A 144 16.70 -13.50 -37.19
C SER A 144 15.70 -13.71 -36.05
N PRO A 145 14.61 -14.44 -36.29
CA PRO A 145 13.50 -14.54 -35.35
C PRO A 145 13.67 -15.72 -34.39
N ASN A 146 12.83 -15.71 -33.36
CA ASN A 146 12.45 -16.82 -32.50
C ASN A 146 13.11 -16.93 -31.12
N SER A 147 12.78 -15.96 -30.28
CA SER A 147 12.27 -16.24 -28.93
C SER A 147 11.14 -15.25 -28.67
N SER A 148 9.98 -15.73 -28.25
CA SER A 148 8.80 -14.94 -27.96
C SER A 148 9.08 -14.01 -26.77
N THR A 149 9.71 -12.85 -27.01
CA THR A 149 9.80 -11.78 -26.03
C THR A 149 8.42 -11.16 -25.94
N SER A 150 7.61 -11.68 -25.03
CA SER A 150 6.36 -11.07 -24.60
C SER A 150 6.60 -9.57 -24.33
N ASP A 151 5.67 -8.70 -24.74
CA ASP A 151 5.72 -7.24 -24.48
C ASP A 151 6.00 -6.88 -23.00
N ALA A 152 5.74 -7.86 -22.12
CA ALA A 152 6.08 -7.93 -20.73
C ALA A 152 7.49 -7.46 -20.33
N ASP A 153 8.50 -7.97 -21.03
CA ASP A 153 9.91 -7.81 -20.65
C ASP A 153 10.63 -6.86 -21.60
N ALA A 154 9.85 -6.21 -22.48
CA ALA A 154 10.38 -5.30 -23.47
C ALA A 154 11.05 -4.10 -22.79
N LEU A 155 12.34 -3.91 -23.08
CA LEU A 155 13.07 -2.74 -22.62
C LEU A 155 12.72 -1.52 -23.47
N TYR A 156 12.62 -0.38 -22.82
CA TYR A 156 12.42 0.93 -23.43
C TYR A 156 13.63 1.81 -23.16
N THR A 157 14.10 2.49 -24.20
CA THR A 157 15.21 3.43 -24.12
C THR A 157 14.69 4.85 -24.25
N THR A 158 15.13 5.73 -23.36
CA THR A 158 14.73 7.14 -23.31
C THR A 158 15.85 7.99 -22.72
N THR A 159 15.73 9.31 -22.81
CA THR A 159 16.69 10.24 -22.22
C THR A 159 16.16 10.81 -20.91
N ILE A 160 16.96 10.76 -19.84
CA ILE A 160 16.72 11.38 -18.54
C ILE A 160 17.92 12.30 -18.26
N ASP A 161 17.67 13.58 -18.00
CA ASP A 161 18.72 14.58 -17.74
C ASP A 161 19.87 14.64 -18.77
N GLY A 162 19.58 14.28 -20.02
CA GLY A 162 20.54 14.27 -21.12
C GLY A 162 21.29 12.95 -21.30
N GLU A 163 21.09 11.97 -20.43
CA GLU A 163 21.69 10.64 -20.51
C GLU A 163 20.71 9.60 -21.06
N GLU A 164 21.21 8.66 -21.87
CA GLU A 164 20.41 7.56 -22.38
C GLU A 164 20.23 6.48 -21.30
N VAL A 165 18.98 6.23 -20.92
CA VAL A 165 18.59 5.24 -19.91
C VAL A 165 17.70 4.18 -20.55
N LYS A 166 18.07 2.92 -20.33
CA LYS A 166 17.31 1.74 -20.76
C LYS A 166 16.67 1.08 -19.55
N GLY A 167 15.39 0.72 -19.66
CA GLY A 167 14.62 0.26 -18.51
C GLY A 167 13.23 -0.25 -18.86
N GLN A 168 12.38 -0.43 -17.85
CA GLN A 168 10.99 -0.86 -17.99
C GLN A 168 10.06 -0.03 -17.11
N PHE A 169 8.79 0.04 -17.49
CA PHE A 169 7.71 0.50 -16.65
C PHE A 169 7.26 -0.64 -15.74
N VAL A 170 7.29 -0.40 -14.43
CA VAL A 170 7.02 -1.40 -13.39
C VAL A 170 6.04 -0.82 -12.38
N CYS A 171 5.11 -1.66 -11.92
CA CYS A 171 4.26 -1.34 -10.80
C CYS A 171 5.00 -1.55 -9.48
N LEU A 172 5.15 -0.48 -8.72
CA LEU A 172 5.81 -0.48 -7.42
C LEU A 172 4.91 0.18 -6.38
N ASP A 173 5.02 -0.23 -5.12
CA ASP A 173 4.46 0.58 -4.04
C ASP A 173 5.09 1.98 -4.08
N VAL A 174 4.30 3.01 -3.75
CA VAL A 174 4.77 4.39 -3.78
C VAL A 174 6.04 4.61 -2.93
N SER A 175 6.18 3.89 -1.81
CA SER A 175 7.35 4.01 -0.92
C SER A 175 8.65 3.49 -1.53
N ASP A 176 8.56 2.57 -2.50
CA ASP A 176 9.73 2.01 -3.19
C ASP A 176 10.25 2.95 -4.29
N CYS A 177 9.47 3.95 -4.70
CA CYS A 177 9.76 4.75 -5.89
C CYS A 177 11.13 5.44 -5.81
N GLU A 178 11.45 6.12 -4.71
CA GLU A 178 12.70 6.90 -4.60
C GLU A 178 13.95 6.03 -4.78
N SER A 179 13.87 4.78 -4.35
CA SER A 179 14.98 3.83 -4.37
C SER A 179 15.13 3.09 -5.70
N LYS A 180 14.05 2.99 -6.50
CA LYS A 180 14.01 2.15 -7.71
C LYS A 180 13.81 2.94 -9.00
N ALA A 181 13.27 4.15 -8.94
CA ALA A 181 13.01 4.95 -10.14
C ALA A 181 14.32 5.35 -10.83
N ALA A 182 14.30 5.33 -12.16
CA ALA A 182 15.39 5.91 -12.95
C ALA A 182 15.51 7.44 -12.77
N ASP A 183 14.39 8.10 -12.44
CA ASP A 183 14.33 9.52 -12.07
C ASP A 183 13.49 9.69 -10.79
N PRO A 184 14.13 9.74 -9.61
CA PRO A 184 13.45 9.93 -8.33
C PRO A 184 12.67 11.25 -8.23
N SER A 185 13.00 12.27 -9.04
CA SER A 185 12.26 13.55 -9.02
C SER A 185 10.80 13.40 -9.46
N THR A 186 10.48 12.29 -10.13
CA THR A 186 9.13 12.00 -10.59
C THR A 186 8.28 11.24 -9.57
N CYS A 187 8.81 10.90 -8.39
CA CYS A 187 8.18 10.00 -7.43
C CYS A 187 6.94 10.53 -6.72
N TYR A 188 6.88 11.84 -6.46
CA TYR A 188 5.76 12.47 -5.74
C TYR A 188 5.22 13.68 -6.50
N PRO A 189 4.63 13.48 -7.68
CA PRO A 189 4.11 14.57 -8.47
C PRO A 189 2.84 15.11 -7.80
N SER A 190 2.78 16.43 -7.60
CA SER A 190 1.58 17.11 -7.10
C SER A 190 0.33 16.89 -7.98
N ALA A 191 0.53 16.42 -9.21
CA ALA A 191 -0.53 16.05 -10.15
C ALA A 191 -1.16 14.67 -9.87
N CYS A 192 -0.65 13.91 -8.90
CA CYS A 192 -1.27 12.66 -8.43
C CYS A 192 -1.81 12.78 -7.00
N GLY A 193 -1.46 13.84 -6.26
CA GLY A 193 -1.87 14.02 -4.87
C GLY A 193 -0.82 14.82 -4.09
N SER A 194 -1.01 14.94 -2.78
CA SER A 194 0.00 15.54 -1.89
C SER A 194 1.24 14.65 -1.84
N SER A 195 2.46 15.21 -1.83
CA SER A 195 3.69 14.42 -1.71
C SER A 195 3.74 13.57 -0.45
N ASP A 196 3.04 14.01 0.60
CA ASP A 196 3.08 13.38 1.92
C ASP A 196 1.92 12.38 2.13
N SER A 197 1.11 12.15 1.08
CA SER A 197 -0.04 11.26 1.13
C SER A 197 0.21 9.99 0.33
N LYS A 198 -0.14 8.84 0.91
CA LYS A 198 -0.23 7.57 0.19
C LYS A 198 -1.56 7.41 -0.56
N GLU A 199 -2.45 8.41 -0.52
CA GLU A 199 -3.77 8.41 -1.19
C GLU A 199 -3.70 9.02 -2.60
N GLN A 200 -2.66 8.67 -3.35
CA GLN A 200 -2.48 9.18 -4.71
C GLN A 200 -3.64 8.72 -5.60
N CYS A 201 -4.11 9.61 -6.46
CA CYS A 201 -5.25 9.41 -7.35
C CYS A 201 -6.53 8.99 -6.61
N THR A 202 -6.69 9.43 -5.35
CA THR A 202 -7.82 9.09 -4.46
C THR A 202 -8.12 7.59 -4.40
N TYR A 203 -7.10 6.74 -4.58
CA TYR A 203 -7.27 5.28 -4.62
C TYR A 203 -8.14 4.75 -5.78
N GLN A 204 -8.43 5.60 -6.77
CA GLN A 204 -9.26 5.27 -7.93
C GLN A 204 -8.50 5.36 -9.26
N GLY A 205 -7.18 5.27 -9.20
CA GLY A 205 -6.33 5.21 -10.36
C GLY A 205 -4.88 4.92 -10.04
N THR A 206 -4.07 4.90 -11.08
CA THR A 206 -2.61 4.73 -10.99
C THR A 206 -1.93 6.02 -11.39
N CYS A 207 -0.98 6.49 -10.58
CA CYS A 207 -0.09 7.57 -10.99
C CYS A 207 0.93 7.04 -12.01
N THR A 208 0.85 7.53 -13.25
CA THR A 208 1.55 6.95 -14.41
C THR A 208 1.94 8.01 -15.45
N TYR A 209 2.66 7.61 -16.49
CA TYR A 209 3.10 8.50 -17.56
C TYR A 209 2.08 8.50 -18.71
N LYS A 210 1.49 9.65 -19.03
CA LYS A 210 0.58 9.80 -20.18
C LYS A 210 1.26 9.58 -21.54
N ASN A 211 2.57 9.76 -21.61
CA ASN A 211 3.34 9.59 -22.83
C ASN A 211 4.71 9.01 -22.50
N LYS A 212 5.02 7.81 -23.02
CA LYS A 212 6.32 7.17 -22.83
C LYS A 212 7.51 8.00 -23.37
N LYS A 213 7.28 8.96 -24.27
CA LYS A 213 8.32 9.91 -24.73
C LYS A 213 8.59 11.05 -23.75
N LYS A 214 7.72 11.25 -22.74
CA LYS A 214 7.84 12.31 -21.74
C LYS A 214 7.71 11.72 -20.34
N ILE A 215 8.76 11.03 -19.92
CA ILE A 215 8.84 10.38 -18.60
C ILE A 215 9.19 11.35 -17.45
N THR A 216 9.16 12.66 -17.68
CA THR A 216 9.45 13.67 -16.64
C THR A 216 8.22 14.10 -15.84
N LYS A 217 7.03 13.62 -16.20
CA LYS A 217 5.78 13.97 -15.50
C LYS A 217 4.82 12.79 -15.47
N ARG A 218 4.40 12.42 -14.25
CA ARG A 218 3.31 11.49 -14.02
C ARG A 218 2.02 12.23 -13.64
N THR A 219 0.90 11.61 -13.97
CA THR A 219 -0.47 12.08 -13.67
C THR A 219 -1.34 10.85 -13.44
N CYS A 220 -2.50 11.03 -12.82
CA CYS A 220 -3.44 9.92 -12.65
C CYS A 220 -3.98 9.42 -13.99
N MET A 221 -4.04 8.09 -14.11
CA MET A 221 -4.89 7.38 -15.04
C MET A 221 -5.93 6.63 -14.22
N CYS A 222 -7.21 6.94 -14.43
CA CYS A 222 -8.30 6.45 -13.61
C CYS A 222 -8.73 5.04 -13.99
N TYR A 223 -9.18 4.29 -13.00
CA TYR A 223 -9.88 3.04 -13.23
C TYR A 223 -11.24 3.28 -13.90
N ALA A 224 -11.83 2.20 -14.40
CA ALA A 224 -13.20 2.21 -14.89
C ALA A 224 -14.16 2.91 -13.92
N GLY A 225 -15.06 3.74 -14.44
CA GLY A 225 -16.08 4.40 -13.63
C GLY A 225 -15.63 5.63 -12.88
N PHE A 226 -14.35 6.03 -12.98
CA PHE A 226 -13.81 7.24 -12.35
C PHE A 226 -13.21 8.21 -13.37
N GLU A 227 -13.33 9.50 -13.09
CA GLU A 227 -12.81 10.61 -13.89
C GLU A 227 -12.28 11.76 -13.01
N GLY A 228 -11.71 12.76 -13.68
CA GLY A 228 -11.05 13.91 -13.07
C GLY A 228 -9.54 13.75 -12.97
N ASP A 229 -8.84 14.86 -12.73
CA ASP A 229 -7.37 14.87 -12.69
C ASP A 229 -6.78 13.99 -11.58
N MET A 230 -7.56 13.77 -10.51
CA MET A 230 -7.22 12.91 -9.39
C MET A 230 -8.08 11.64 -9.31
N CYS A 231 -8.95 11.37 -10.28
CA CYS A 231 -9.89 10.22 -10.24
C CYS A 231 -10.92 10.25 -9.11
N SER A 232 -11.22 11.44 -8.58
CA SER A 232 -12.12 11.62 -7.44
C SER A 232 -13.61 11.62 -7.82
N THR A 233 -13.94 11.69 -9.11
CA THR A 233 -15.32 11.77 -9.57
C THR A 233 -15.78 10.40 -10.07
N GLU A 234 -16.75 9.81 -9.37
CA GLU A 234 -17.47 8.64 -9.88
C GLU A 234 -18.45 9.06 -10.99
N VAL A 235 -18.37 8.37 -12.14
CA VAL A 235 -19.20 8.68 -13.31
C VAL A 235 -20.05 7.50 -13.81
N SER A 236 -19.73 6.26 -13.43
CA SER A 236 -20.52 5.07 -13.77
C SER A 236 -20.18 3.87 -12.87
N ASN A 237 -20.98 2.81 -12.93
CA ASN A 237 -20.70 1.51 -12.32
C ASN A 237 -19.69 0.67 -13.13
N ALA A 238 -19.11 1.19 -14.22
CA ALA A 238 -18.20 0.42 -15.06
C ALA A 238 -17.00 -0.11 -14.26
N CYS A 239 -16.57 -1.34 -14.52
CA CYS A 239 -15.40 -2.00 -13.94
C CYS A 239 -14.54 -2.67 -15.03
N ASP A 240 -13.24 -2.77 -14.77
CA ASP A 240 -12.33 -3.58 -15.61
C ASP A 240 -12.23 -5.00 -15.11
N VAL A 241 -11.85 -5.09 -13.83
CA VAL A 241 -11.54 -6.33 -13.16
C VAL A 241 -12.14 -6.30 -11.76
N ASP A 242 -12.02 -5.20 -11.01
CA ASP A 242 -12.62 -5.13 -9.68
C ASP A 242 -13.41 -3.85 -9.39
N CYS A 243 -14.20 -3.94 -8.32
CA CYS A 243 -15.04 -2.89 -7.75
C CYS A 243 -14.61 -2.56 -6.31
N GLY A 244 -13.36 -2.86 -5.96
CA GLY A 244 -12.90 -2.82 -4.58
C GLY A 244 -13.52 -3.89 -3.68
N THR A 245 -13.48 -3.66 -2.37
CA THR A 245 -14.01 -4.60 -1.35
C THR A 245 -15.54 -4.67 -1.32
N GLY A 246 -16.23 -3.59 -1.71
CA GLY A 246 -17.68 -3.48 -1.59
C GLY A 246 -18.50 -4.08 -2.72
N GLY A 247 -17.88 -4.60 -3.78
CA GLY A 247 -18.61 -5.18 -4.91
C GLY A 247 -17.79 -6.16 -5.76
N ASP A 248 -18.49 -6.86 -6.64
CA ASP A 248 -17.90 -7.73 -7.64
C ASP A 248 -18.09 -7.13 -9.05
N CYS A 249 -17.09 -7.32 -9.91
CA CYS A 249 -17.15 -6.89 -11.30
C CYS A 249 -17.78 -7.99 -12.16
N VAL A 250 -19.01 -7.78 -12.62
CA VAL A 250 -19.76 -8.73 -13.43
C VAL A 250 -20.09 -8.07 -14.76
N ASP A 251 -19.65 -8.69 -15.86
CA ASP A 251 -19.87 -8.19 -17.23
C ASP A 251 -19.44 -6.72 -17.45
N GLY A 252 -18.39 -6.28 -16.74
CA GLY A 252 -17.87 -4.92 -16.83
C GLY A 252 -18.65 -3.88 -16.03
N GLU A 253 -19.55 -4.31 -15.14
CA GLU A 253 -20.31 -3.48 -14.21
C GLU A 253 -20.18 -3.94 -12.76
N CYS A 254 -20.15 -3.00 -11.83
CA CYS A 254 -20.13 -3.30 -10.41
C CYS A 254 -21.48 -3.74 -9.88
N VAL A 255 -21.45 -4.85 -9.15
CA VAL A 255 -22.57 -5.36 -8.36
C VAL A 255 -22.18 -5.28 -6.89
N CYS A 256 -22.88 -4.43 -6.13
CA CYS A 256 -22.55 -4.17 -4.73
C CYS A 256 -22.96 -5.33 -3.82
N LYS A 257 -22.08 -5.65 -2.87
CA LYS A 257 -22.31 -6.62 -1.79
C LYS A 257 -23.24 -6.03 -0.73
N GLU A 258 -23.77 -6.90 0.12
CA GLU A 258 -24.55 -6.47 1.28
C GLU A 258 -23.74 -5.48 2.12
N GLY A 259 -24.42 -4.44 2.60
CA GLY A 259 -23.76 -3.34 3.29
C GLY A 259 -23.29 -2.21 2.39
N PHE A 260 -23.13 -2.43 1.09
CA PHE A 260 -22.80 -1.39 0.08
C PHE A 260 -23.94 -1.12 -0.90
N ASP A 261 -24.94 -2.01 -0.92
CA ASP A 261 -26.05 -2.03 -1.87
C ASP A 261 -27.21 -1.08 -1.54
N GLY A 262 -27.10 -0.31 -0.45
CA GLY A 262 -28.12 0.68 -0.05
C GLY A 262 -29.37 0.07 0.55
N LYS A 263 -29.35 -1.23 0.89
CA LYS A 263 -30.44 -1.88 1.62
C LYS A 263 -30.35 -1.56 3.10
N GLU A 264 -31.51 -1.50 3.75
CA GLU A 264 -31.58 -1.28 5.19
C GLU A 264 -31.12 -2.52 5.96
N TYR A 265 -30.32 -2.30 7.01
CA TYR A 265 -29.95 -3.31 7.98
C TYR A 265 -29.87 -2.68 9.37
N ASP A 266 -30.50 -3.31 10.36
CA ASP A 266 -30.55 -2.85 11.75
C ASP A 266 -30.91 -1.35 11.91
N GLY A 267 -31.90 -0.90 11.14
CA GLY A 267 -32.36 0.49 11.17
C GLY A 267 -31.42 1.51 10.49
N LYS A 268 -30.35 1.06 9.85
CA LYS A 268 -29.41 1.91 9.08
C LYS A 268 -29.55 1.67 7.59
N GLN A 269 -29.69 2.76 6.83
CA GLN A 269 -29.76 2.73 5.38
C GLN A 269 -29.11 3.98 4.78
N GLY A 270 -27.92 3.80 4.22
CA GLY A 270 -27.20 4.79 3.43
C GLY A 270 -27.53 4.68 1.95
N LYS A 271 -27.01 5.63 1.17
CA LYS A 271 -27.19 5.65 -0.28
C LYS A 271 -26.06 4.88 -0.96
N ALA A 272 -26.41 3.87 -1.75
CA ALA A 272 -25.45 3.17 -2.60
C ALA A 272 -24.83 4.11 -3.64
N ASN A 273 -23.53 3.95 -3.89
CA ASN A 273 -22.84 4.53 -5.03
C ASN A 273 -22.61 3.48 -6.13
N GLN A 274 -22.36 3.95 -7.35
CA GLN A 274 -22.31 3.06 -8.52
C GLN A 274 -21.10 2.14 -8.49
N ARG A 275 -20.03 2.52 -7.78
CA ARG A 275 -18.79 1.74 -7.65
C ARG A 275 -18.65 0.99 -6.33
N CYS A 276 -19.70 0.94 -5.50
CA CYS A 276 -19.72 0.19 -4.24
C CYS A 276 -18.59 0.55 -3.27
N THR A 277 -18.15 1.81 -3.28
CA THR A 277 -17.02 2.28 -2.44
C THR A 277 -17.49 2.89 -1.13
N LEU A 278 -18.80 3.03 -0.92
CA LEU A 278 -19.37 3.65 0.27
C LEU A 278 -20.17 2.62 1.07
N CYS A 279 -19.90 2.52 2.36
CA CYS A 279 -20.75 1.75 3.26
C CYS A 279 -22.14 2.40 3.35
N THR A 280 -23.16 1.56 3.43
CA THR A 280 -24.58 1.96 3.53
C THR A 280 -25.25 1.41 4.78
N ASN A 281 -24.66 0.41 5.42
CA ASN A 281 -25.04 -0.03 6.77
C ASN A 281 -23.85 -0.80 7.38
N ASP A 282 -24.02 -1.27 8.61
CA ASP A 282 -22.93 -1.87 9.38
C ASP A 282 -22.42 -3.21 8.80
N LEU A 283 -23.16 -3.89 7.92
CA LEU A 283 -22.68 -5.13 7.25
C LEU A 283 -21.45 -4.91 6.37
N ALA A 284 -21.23 -3.69 5.88
CA ALA A 284 -20.04 -3.34 5.12
C ALA A 284 -18.78 -3.27 5.98
N CYS A 285 -18.93 -3.18 7.30
CA CYS A 285 -17.84 -2.97 8.24
C CYS A 285 -17.57 -4.25 9.03
N GLN A 286 -16.32 -4.69 9.05
CA GLN A 286 -15.91 -5.92 9.69
C GLN A 286 -15.85 -5.78 11.21
N TYR A 287 -15.84 -6.91 11.92
CA TYR A 287 -15.71 -6.99 13.37
C TYR A 287 -16.73 -6.14 14.15
N ASN A 288 -17.96 -6.02 13.63
CA ASN A 288 -19.05 -5.22 14.21
C ASN A 288 -18.73 -3.72 14.34
N ASN A 289 -17.84 -3.20 13.49
CA ASN A 289 -17.62 -1.76 13.37
C ASN A 289 -18.85 -1.08 12.73
N THR A 290 -19.00 0.23 12.96
CA THR A 290 -20.18 0.98 12.53
C THR A 290 -19.93 1.71 11.21
N CYS A 291 -20.90 1.66 10.29
CA CYS A 291 -20.91 2.53 9.12
C CYS A 291 -21.43 3.93 9.48
N ASN A 292 -20.66 4.96 9.13
CA ASN A 292 -21.18 6.33 9.07
C ASN A 292 -21.83 6.55 7.70
N ILE A 293 -23.16 6.48 7.66
CA ILE A 293 -23.95 6.57 6.42
C ILE A 293 -23.94 7.98 5.79
N ASP A 294 -23.56 9.02 6.53
CA ASP A 294 -23.44 10.39 5.99
C ASP A 294 -22.16 10.54 5.17
N THR A 295 -21.06 9.90 5.61
CA THR A 295 -19.78 9.92 4.91
C THR A 295 -19.58 8.71 3.99
N GLY A 296 -20.36 7.64 4.19
CA GLY A 296 -20.19 6.36 3.53
C GLY A 296 -18.92 5.62 3.95
N LYS A 297 -18.38 5.89 5.15
CA LYS A 297 -17.14 5.27 5.64
C LYS A 297 -17.36 4.48 6.92
N CYS A 298 -16.64 3.36 7.08
CA CYS A 298 -16.63 2.63 8.33
C CYS A 298 -15.85 3.40 9.41
N VAL A 299 -16.39 3.40 10.62
CA VAL A 299 -15.79 3.96 11.83
C VAL A 299 -15.13 2.81 12.58
N CYS A 300 -13.81 2.74 12.49
CA CYS A 300 -13.04 1.65 13.08
C CYS A 300 -12.77 1.89 14.56
N ALA A 301 -13.06 0.88 15.38
CA ALA A 301 -12.68 0.81 16.77
C ALA A 301 -11.14 0.69 16.91
N ALA A 302 -10.63 0.96 18.11
CA ALA A 302 -9.20 0.87 18.39
C ALA A 302 -8.63 -0.51 17.99
N GLY A 303 -7.50 -0.49 17.27
CA GLY A 303 -6.84 -1.69 16.75
C GLY A 303 -7.31 -2.14 15.35
N TYR A 304 -8.37 -1.54 14.81
CA TYR A 304 -8.87 -1.82 13.47
C TYR A 304 -8.60 -0.66 12.50
N SER A 305 -8.28 -0.96 11.25
CA SER A 305 -8.05 0.05 10.21
C SER A 305 -8.53 -0.40 8.81
N GLY A 306 -8.37 0.46 7.80
CA GLY A 306 -8.83 0.21 6.43
C GLY A 306 -10.30 0.56 6.17
N ASP A 307 -10.69 0.52 4.89
CA ASP A 307 -12.01 1.00 4.42
C ASP A 307 -13.20 0.23 5.02
N THR A 308 -12.97 -1.04 5.36
CA THR A 308 -13.97 -1.91 5.99
C THR A 308 -13.63 -2.25 7.44
N CYS A 309 -12.62 -1.62 8.05
CA CYS A 309 -12.11 -1.98 9.38
C CYS A 309 -11.67 -3.44 9.50
N GLY A 310 -11.24 -4.05 8.39
CA GLY A 310 -10.78 -5.43 8.34
C GLY A 310 -9.33 -5.60 8.82
N ALA A 311 -8.53 -4.53 8.72
CA ALA A 311 -7.13 -4.54 9.09
C ALA A 311 -7.02 -4.61 10.60
N VAL A 312 -6.66 -5.80 11.05
CA VAL A 312 -6.34 -6.14 12.42
C VAL A 312 -4.84 -5.86 12.55
N GLU A 313 -4.49 -4.78 13.22
CA GLU A 313 -3.11 -4.56 13.63
C GLU A 313 -2.77 -5.64 14.66
N ASP A 314 -2.05 -6.71 14.28
CA ASP A 314 -1.79 -7.88 15.14
C ASP A 314 -1.26 -7.49 16.53
N ALA A 315 -0.49 -6.40 16.61
CA ALA A 315 0.04 -5.90 17.86
C ALA A 315 -0.98 -5.10 18.69
N CYS A 316 -1.87 -4.30 18.10
CA CYS A 316 -2.84 -3.48 18.84
C CYS A 316 -4.17 -4.19 19.10
N THR A 317 -4.51 -5.22 18.33
CA THR A 317 -5.73 -6.02 18.54
C THR A 317 -5.60 -7.02 19.70
N THR A 318 -4.36 -7.39 20.04
CA THR A 318 -4.04 -8.18 21.24
C THR A 318 -3.56 -7.34 22.43
N THR A 319 -3.42 -6.02 22.26
CA THR A 319 -2.94 -5.09 23.29
C THR A 319 -4.07 -4.20 23.80
N SER A 320 -4.44 -4.38 25.07
CA SER A 320 -5.30 -3.44 25.79
C SER A 320 -4.45 -2.31 26.36
N CYS A 321 -4.81 -1.05 26.13
CA CYS A 321 -4.11 0.11 26.69
C CYS A 321 -4.84 0.74 27.89
N GLY A 322 -5.93 0.13 28.37
CA GLY A 322 -6.77 0.73 29.41
C GLY A 322 -7.36 2.07 28.93
N GLU A 323 -7.07 3.15 29.66
CA GLU A 323 -7.48 4.52 29.29
C GLU A 323 -6.61 5.20 28.21
N GLY A 324 -5.62 4.50 27.64
CA GLY A 324 -4.76 5.04 26.57
C GLY A 324 -5.08 4.57 25.16
N ASP A 325 -4.48 5.25 24.18
CA ASP A 325 -4.60 4.94 22.75
C ASP A 325 -3.46 4.01 22.30
N CYS A 326 -3.78 2.90 21.63
CA CYS A 326 -2.75 2.03 21.04
C CYS A 326 -2.29 2.56 19.68
N GLN A 327 -0.98 2.58 19.43
CA GLN A 327 -0.38 2.87 18.13
C GLN A 327 0.67 1.82 17.77
N VAL A 328 0.79 1.51 16.48
CA VAL A 328 1.82 0.60 15.97
C VAL A 328 3.08 1.39 15.63
N LEU A 329 4.21 0.96 16.19
CA LEU A 329 5.53 1.50 15.91
C LEU A 329 6.02 1.04 14.54
N THR A 330 7.04 1.71 14.00
CA THR A 330 7.64 1.41 12.70
C THR A 330 8.23 0.00 12.57
N ASN A 331 8.38 -0.72 13.69
CA ASN A 331 8.83 -2.11 13.75
C ASN A 331 7.68 -3.14 13.84
N GLY A 332 6.42 -2.69 13.72
CA GLY A 332 5.23 -3.55 13.82
C GLY A 332 4.79 -3.92 15.24
N SER A 333 5.42 -3.37 16.28
CA SER A 333 5.01 -3.58 17.68
C SER A 333 4.01 -2.51 18.14
N ALA A 334 3.16 -2.84 19.11
CA ALA A 334 2.20 -1.91 19.69
C ALA A 334 2.81 -1.10 20.83
N ALA A 335 2.43 0.17 20.91
CA ALA A 335 2.74 1.09 21.99
C ALA A 335 1.46 1.81 22.46
N CYS A 336 1.27 1.89 23.77
CA CYS A 336 0.16 2.64 24.37
C CYS A 336 0.57 4.09 24.65
N TYR A 337 -0.26 5.03 24.21
CA TYR A 337 -0.13 6.47 24.44
C TYR A 337 -1.19 6.90 25.45
N CYS A 338 -0.78 7.20 26.68
CA CYS A 338 -1.71 7.50 27.77
C CYS A 338 -2.03 9.03 27.82
N PRO A 339 -3.28 9.47 28.09
CA PRO A 339 -3.69 10.87 27.96
C PRO A 339 -3.23 11.81 29.09
N SER A 340 -2.45 11.34 30.07
CA SER A 340 -2.05 12.14 31.24
C SER A 340 -0.59 11.91 31.65
N CYS A 341 0.33 12.56 30.92
CA CYS A 341 1.75 12.63 31.30
C CYS A 341 2.20 14.10 31.32
N SER A 342 2.16 14.72 32.50
CA SER A 342 2.82 16.00 32.79
C SER A 342 4.08 15.73 33.61
N PRO A 343 5.22 16.38 33.35
CA PRO A 343 5.46 17.48 32.40
C PRO A 343 5.95 17.06 31.00
N SER A 344 6.15 15.76 30.75
CA SER A 344 6.50 15.24 29.43
C SER A 344 5.95 13.83 29.24
N CYS A 345 5.32 13.58 28.08
CA CYS A 345 4.92 12.25 27.65
C CYS A 345 6.17 11.46 27.24
N SER A 346 6.42 10.35 27.93
CA SER A 346 7.41 9.35 27.52
C SER A 346 6.69 8.02 27.28
N LEU A 347 7.25 7.15 26.43
CA LEU A 347 6.82 5.75 26.40
C LEU A 347 6.99 5.18 27.81
N CYS A 348 5.94 4.59 28.40
CA CYS A 348 6.08 3.90 29.69
C CYS A 348 7.11 2.76 29.51
N ASP A 349 8.15 2.73 30.36
CA ASP A 349 9.35 1.90 30.17
C ASP A 349 9.04 0.40 30.31
N MET A 350 9.46 -0.37 29.30
CA MET A 350 9.02 -1.75 29.00
C MET A 350 10.05 -2.77 29.52
N LEU A 351 10.19 -2.97 30.84
CA LEU A 351 11.16 -3.96 31.35
C LEU A 351 10.62 -5.07 32.24
N SER A 352 9.31 -5.20 32.48
CA SER A 352 8.78 -6.48 32.99
C SER A 352 7.24 -6.53 33.05
N ASN A 353 6.70 -7.53 32.34
CA ASN A 353 5.43 -8.22 32.57
C ASN A 353 4.20 -7.78 31.74
N TYR A 354 3.51 -8.79 31.19
CA TYR A 354 2.55 -8.74 30.08
C TYR A 354 1.12 -8.31 30.47
N THR A 355 0.96 -7.18 31.16
CA THR A 355 -0.36 -6.57 31.36
C THR A 355 -0.22 -5.06 31.33
N PHE A 356 -0.44 -4.47 30.15
CA PHE A 356 -0.36 -3.04 29.90
C PHE A 356 -1.70 -2.38 30.26
N ASP A 357 -1.70 -1.54 31.29
CA ASP A 357 -2.85 -0.71 31.68
C ASP A 357 -2.33 0.70 31.98
N CYS A 358 -2.73 1.69 31.18
CA CYS A 358 -2.36 3.10 31.37
C CYS A 358 -2.73 3.65 32.76
N SER A 359 -3.62 2.97 33.49
CA SER A 359 -3.95 3.27 34.90
C SER A 359 -2.78 3.09 35.86
N THR A 360 -1.69 2.44 35.42
CA THR A 360 -0.50 2.13 36.24
C THR A 360 0.74 2.97 35.92
N CYS A 361 0.70 3.84 34.90
CA CYS A 361 1.84 4.71 34.59
C CYS A 361 2.06 5.76 35.71
N VAL A 362 3.32 5.98 36.09
CA VAL A 362 3.69 6.86 37.20
C VAL A 362 3.50 8.33 36.78
N THR A 363 2.56 9.04 37.39
CA THR A 363 2.51 10.51 37.29
C THR A 363 3.60 11.09 38.17
N ASP A 364 4.62 11.72 37.60
CA ASP A 364 5.63 12.43 38.37
C ASP A 364 4.93 13.48 39.26
N GLY A 365 5.11 13.33 40.58
CA GLY A 365 4.52 14.21 41.56
C GLY A 365 4.95 15.65 41.29
N ALA A 366 4.00 16.50 40.91
CA ALA A 366 4.20 17.92 40.87
C ALA A 366 4.72 18.37 42.24
N THR A 367 5.98 18.81 42.26
CA THR A 367 6.58 19.46 43.42
C THR A 367 5.68 20.59 43.88
N ALA A 368 5.13 20.47 45.10
CA ALA A 368 4.43 21.54 45.76
C ALA A 368 5.37 22.75 45.90
N THR A 369 5.21 23.75 45.05
CA THR A 369 5.75 25.11 45.26
C THR A 369 4.61 26.12 45.18
N GLN A 370 3.89 26.32 46.29
CA GLN A 370 3.28 27.61 46.60
C GLN A 370 2.86 27.72 48.06
N ALA A 371 3.73 28.33 48.88
CA ALA A 371 3.32 28.96 50.14
C ALA A 371 4.15 30.23 50.36
N SER A 372 3.85 31.27 49.59
CA SER A 372 4.27 32.65 49.88
C SER A 372 3.38 33.64 49.13
N LYS A 373 2.15 33.80 49.63
CA LYS A 373 1.36 35.04 49.53
C LYS A 373 0.37 35.10 50.70
N LEU A 374 0.90 35.38 51.90
CA LEU A 374 0.09 35.90 53.01
C LEU A 374 0.76 37.18 53.52
N LEU A 375 0.59 38.26 52.76
CA LEU A 375 0.77 39.63 53.22
C LEU A 375 -0.01 40.53 52.27
N MET A 376 -0.75 41.47 52.85
CA MET A 376 -1.61 42.49 52.23
C MET A 376 -3.11 42.17 52.12
N LEU A 377 -3.81 42.08 53.26
CA LEU A 377 -5.10 42.75 53.47
C LEU A 377 -5.30 43.02 54.98
N ALA A 378 -4.62 44.04 55.49
CA ALA A 378 -4.93 44.62 56.80
C ALA A 378 -4.55 46.11 56.79
N SER A 379 -5.48 46.96 56.36
CA SER A 379 -5.57 48.38 56.73
C SER A 379 -6.86 48.98 56.20
N GLY A 380 -7.73 49.46 57.10
CA GLY A 380 -8.74 50.46 56.76
C GLY A 380 -10.20 50.13 57.04
N LEU A 381 -10.56 49.74 58.28
CA LEU A 381 -11.92 49.97 58.80
C LEU A 381 -11.80 50.55 60.21
N VAL A 382 -11.54 51.86 60.26
CA VAL A 382 -11.86 52.71 61.41
C VAL A 382 -12.86 53.74 60.90
N ALA A 383 -14.15 53.49 61.14
CA ALA A 383 -15.19 54.49 61.37
C ALA A 383 -16.56 53.79 61.38
N LEU A 384 -17.42 54.21 62.31
CA LEU A 384 -18.84 53.87 62.46
C LEU A 384 -19.18 52.67 63.37
N LEU A 385 -18.58 52.69 64.57
CA LEU A 385 -19.42 52.72 65.77
C LEU A 385 -20.12 54.09 65.78
N LEU A 386 -21.44 54.11 65.53
CA LEU A 386 -22.46 54.99 66.10
C LEU A 386 -23.75 54.83 65.28
N ALA A 387 -24.87 54.75 66.00
CA ALA A 387 -26.25 54.84 65.55
C ALA A 387 -26.98 53.52 65.21
N SER A 388 -27.68 53.04 66.25
CA SER A 388 -29.12 52.78 66.21
C SER A 388 -29.56 51.32 66.15
N PHE A 389 -29.49 50.70 67.33
CA PHE A 389 -30.71 50.17 67.94
C PHE A 389 -31.78 51.28 67.96
N ALA A 390 -32.73 51.18 67.04
CA ALA A 390 -34.08 51.72 67.18
C ALA A 390 -35.01 50.78 66.41
N LEU A 391 -35.96 50.21 67.16
CA LEU A 391 -36.98 49.20 66.84
C LEU A 391 -36.55 47.74 66.89
#